data_AF-A0A833HBP0-F1
#
_entry.id   AF-A0A833HBP0-F1
#
_cell.length_a   1.000
_cell.length_b   1.000
_cell.length_c   1.000
_cell.angle_alpha   90.00
_cell.angle_beta   90.00
_cell.angle_gamma   90.00
#
_symmetry.space_group_name_H-M   'P 1'
#
loop_
_entity.id
_entity.type
_entity.pdbx_description
1 polymer ?
#
loop_
_entity_poly.entity_id
_entity_poly.type
_entity_poly.pdbx_seq_one_letter_code
_entity_poly.pdbx_strand_id
1 'polypeptide(L)' 'MAEPLSPLQPVWQPGRHGNLSGGAGVVLSETRPASIVQVAAWPGSERAVIAAIRAATGLALPDGAGGGV' A
#
# COMPACT_ATOMS: atom_id res chain seq x y z
N MET A 1 -15.15 2.54 22.47
CA MET A 1 -14.00 2.98 21.65
C MET A 1 -14.54 3.16 20.23
N ALA A 2 -14.33 4.30 19.58
CA ALA A 2 -14.84 4.53 18.22
C ALA A 2 -13.92 3.85 17.20
N GLU A 3 -14.50 3.24 16.16
CA GLU A 3 -13.71 2.63 15.09
C GLU A 3 -12.94 3.70 14.30
N PRO A 4 -11.68 3.44 13.89
CA PRO A 4 -10.93 4.37 13.04
C PRO A 4 -11.67 4.60 11.72
N LEU A 5 -12.07 5.85 11.47
CA LEU A 5 -12.62 6.27 10.17
C LEU A 5 -11.48 6.36 9.16
N SER A 6 -11.75 5.92 7.93
CA SER A 6 -10.75 6.06 6.87
C SER A 6 -10.56 7.51 6.45
N PRO A 7 -9.33 7.91 6.08
CA PRO A 7 -9.07 9.22 5.50
C PRO A 7 -9.89 9.53 4.24
N LEU A 8 -10.25 8.52 3.44
CA LEU A 8 -11.04 8.73 2.22
C LEU A 8 -12.53 8.89 2.51
N GLN A 9 -13.01 8.47 3.68
CA GLN A 9 -14.43 8.39 4.00
C GLN A 9 -15.22 9.70 3.80
N PRO A 10 -14.69 10.90 4.10
CA PRO A 10 -15.41 12.16 3.87
C PRO A 10 -15.68 12.47 2.38
N VAL A 11 -14.89 11.88 1.48
CA VAL A 11 -14.91 12.15 0.03
C VAL A 11 -15.11 10.89 -0.81
N TRP A 12 -15.42 9.75 -0.16
CA TRP A 12 -15.48 8.46 -0.82
C TRP A 12 -16.70 8.37 -1.73
N GLN A 13 -16.45 8.28 -3.05
CA GLN A 13 -17.47 8.09 -4.08
C GLN A 13 -17.13 6.83 -4.89
N PRO A 14 -17.49 5.63 -4.38
CA PRO A 14 -17.24 4.38 -5.10
C PRO A 14 -18.12 4.30 -6.36
N GLY A 15 -17.64 3.62 -7.39
CA GLY A 15 -18.38 3.44 -8.63
C GLY A 15 -17.54 3.70 -9.87
N ARG A 16 -18.21 3.73 -11.02
CA ARG A 16 -17.58 3.94 -12.33
C ARG A 16 -17.57 5.43 -12.65
N HIS A 17 -16.38 5.97 -12.88
CA HIS A 17 -16.17 7.38 -13.21
C HIS A 17 -15.77 7.54 -14.69
N GLY A 18 -16.17 8.65 -15.32
CA GLY A 18 -15.83 8.99 -16.72
C GLY A 18 -16.95 8.79 -17.74
N ASN A 19 -16.62 8.96 -19.03
CA ASN A 19 -17.61 8.86 -20.12
C ASN A 19 -18.01 7.39 -20.40
N LEU A 20 -19.25 7.06 -20.06
CA LEU A 20 -19.81 5.70 -20.14
C LEU A 20 -20.17 5.25 -21.56
N SER A 21 -20.20 6.16 -22.55
CA SER A 21 -20.66 5.86 -23.92
C SER A 21 -19.54 5.47 -24.90
N GLY A 22 -18.29 5.33 -24.45
CA GLY A 22 -17.20 4.85 -25.32
C GLY A 22 -15.76 5.09 -24.86
N GLY A 23 -15.56 5.62 -23.64
CA GLY A 23 -14.23 5.81 -23.06
C GLY A 23 -13.81 4.69 -22.11
N ALA A 24 -12.52 4.61 -21.81
CA ALA A 24 -12.03 3.78 -20.71
C ALA A 24 -12.67 4.26 -19.39
N GLY A 25 -13.30 3.34 -18.65
CA GLY A 25 -13.82 3.63 -17.32
C GLY A 25 -12.74 3.43 -16.25
N VAL A 26 -12.86 4.13 -15.13
CA VAL A 26 -12.01 3.92 -13.95
C VAL A 26 -12.89 3.53 -12.76
N VAL A 27 -12.41 2.58 -11.96
CA VAL A 27 -13.02 2.19 -10.68
C VAL A 27 -12.07 2.60 -9.56
N LEU A 28 -12.60 3.30 -8.56
CA LEU A 28 -11.88 3.63 -7.34
C LEU A 28 -12.23 2.57 -6.28
N SER A 29 -11.23 1.98 -5.64
CA SER A 29 -11.38 1.09 -4.48
C SER A 29 -10.36 1.44 -3.41
N GLU A 30 -10.62 1.03 -2.16
CA GLU A 30 -9.68 1.21 -1.05
C GLU A 30 -9.39 -0.13 -0.37
N THR A 31 -8.12 -0.42 -0.18
CA THR A 31 -7.68 -1.63 0.54
C THR A 31 -7.85 -1.43 2.04
N ARG A 32 -8.73 -2.22 2.67
CA ARG A 32 -8.91 -2.25 4.13
C ARG A 32 -9.09 -3.67 4.66
N PRO A 33 -8.57 -4.00 5.85
CA PRO A 33 -7.64 -3.19 6.65
C PRO A 33 -6.25 -3.17 6.02
N ALA A 34 -5.50 -2.09 6.21
CA ALA A 34 -4.12 -1.96 5.76
C ALA A 34 -3.25 -1.38 6.87
N SER A 35 -1.94 -1.66 6.81
CA SER A 35 -0.95 -1.10 7.73
C SER A 35 0.26 -0.66 6.92
N ILE A 36 0.77 0.54 7.22
CA ILE A 36 1.99 1.08 6.62
C ILE A 36 3.06 1.07 7.71
N VAL A 37 4.18 0.39 7.45
CA VAL A 37 5.31 0.31 8.37
C VAL A 37 6.52 0.92 7.69
N GLN A 38 7.16 1.88 8.36
CA GLN A 38 8.42 2.44 7.92
C GLN A 38 9.56 1.84 8.76
N VAL A 39 10.61 1.38 8.09
CA VAL A 39 11.79 0.79 8.74
C VAL A 39 13.03 1.53 8.25
N ALA A 40 13.99 1.74 9.16
CA ALA A 40 15.29 2.31 8.86
C ALA A 40 16.39 1.36 9.34
N ALA A 41 17.52 1.36 8.65
CA ALA A 41 18.71 0.58 8.99
C ALA A 41 19.91 1.52 9.11
N TRP A 42 20.88 1.13 9.94
CA TRP A 42 22.20 1.75 9.91
C TRP A 42 22.91 1.41 8.59
N PRO A 43 23.83 2.27 8.11
CA PRO A 43 24.62 1.97 6.92
C PRO A 43 25.33 0.62 7.03
N GLY A 44 25.21 -0.22 6.00
CA GLY A 44 25.77 -1.57 5.95
C GLY A 44 24.91 -2.67 6.60
N SER A 45 23.77 -2.31 7.21
CA SER A 45 22.83 -3.26 7.83
C SER A 45 21.51 -3.43 7.06
N GLU A 46 21.40 -2.84 5.86
CA GLU A 46 20.18 -2.79 5.06
C GLU A 46 19.67 -4.20 4.73
N ARG A 47 20.59 -5.11 4.35
CA ARG A 47 20.27 -6.50 4.03
C ARG A 47 19.77 -7.30 5.23
N ALA A 48 20.27 -7.00 6.42
CA ALA A 48 19.80 -7.64 7.65
C ALA A 48 18.34 -7.25 7.93
N VAL A 49 17.97 -5.98 7.70
CA VAL A 49 16.58 -5.51 7.82
C VAL A 49 15.68 -6.15 6.78
N ILE A 50 16.11 -6.20 5.50
CA ILE A 50 15.35 -6.87 4.43
C ILE A 50 15.08 -8.35 4.78
N ALA A 51 16.11 -9.06 5.27
CA ALA A 51 15.97 -10.44 5.71
C ALA A 51 15.02 -10.59 6.90
N ALA A 52 15.09 -9.69 7.88
CA ALA A 52 14.19 -9.69 9.03
C ALA A 52 12.73 -9.46 8.62
N ILE A 53 12.46 -8.53 7.69
CA ILE A 53 11.11 -8.29 7.16
C ILE A 53 10.58 -9.55 6.47
N ARG A 54 11.39 -10.20 5.62
CA ARG A 54 11.02 -11.47 4.99
C ARG A 54 10.68 -12.53 6.03
N ALA A 55 11.50 -12.68 7.07
CA ALA A 55 11.27 -13.66 8.12
C ALA A 55 9.97 -13.40 8.91
N ALA A 56 9.67 -12.14 9.21
CA ALA A 56 8.50 -11.76 10.00
C ALA A 56 7.18 -11.74 9.20
N THR A 57 7.25 -11.43 7.90
CA THR A 57 6.05 -11.13 7.09
C THR A 57 5.87 -12.05 5.87
N GLY A 58 6.90 -12.80 5.48
CA GLY A 58 6.94 -13.53 4.22
C GLY A 58 7.16 -12.66 2.98
N LEU A 59 7.22 -11.33 3.12
CA LEU A 59 7.37 -10.40 1.99
C LEU A 59 8.78 -10.49 1.38
N ALA A 60 8.83 -10.59 0.06
CA ALA A 60 10.06 -10.53 -0.71
C ALA A 60 10.32 -9.08 -1.14
N LEU A 61 11.16 -8.37 -0.39
CA LEU A 61 11.58 -7.02 -0.74
C LEU A 61 12.87 -7.07 -1.57
N PRO A 62 12.93 -6.46 -2.77
CA PRO A 62 14.18 -6.34 -3.51
C PRO A 62 15.12 -5.31 -2.89
N ASP A 63 16.42 -5.59 -3.05
CA ASP A 63 17.53 -4.75 -2.58
C ASP A 63 17.80 -3.65 -3.62
N GLY A 64 16.86 -2.72 -3.78
CA GLY A 64 16.93 -1.63 -4.74
C GLY A 64 15.70 -0.73 -4.75
N ALA A 65 15.87 0.51 -5.24
CA ALA A 65 14.78 1.47 -5.36
C ALA A 65 13.74 1.01 -6.41
N GLY A 66 12.46 1.30 -6.14
CA GLY A 66 11.36 1.07 -7.09
C GLY A 66 10.97 -0.40 -7.29
N GLY A 67 11.46 -1.34 -6.47
CA GLY A 67 11.18 -2.77 -6.67
C GLY A 67 9.90 -3.30 -6.00
N GLY A 68 8.92 -2.45 -5.69
CA GLY A 68 7.60 -2.97 -5.32
C GLY A 68 7.01 -3.77 -6.49
N VAL A 69 6.51 -4.98 -6.21
CA VAL A 69 5.80 -5.85 -7.18
C VAL A 69 4.32 -5.88 -6.91
#